data_AF-A0A9P0CU08-F1
#
_entry.id   AF-A0A9P0CU08-F1
#
_cell.length_a   1.000
_cell.length_b   1.000
_cell.length_c   1.000
_cell.angle_alpha   90.00
_cell.angle_beta   90.00
_cell.angle_gamma   90.00
#
_symmetry.space_group_name_H-M   'P 1'
#
loop_
_entity.id
_entity.type
_entity.pdbx_description
1 polymer ?
#
loop_
_entity_poly.entity_id
_entity_poly.type
_entity_poly.pdbx_seq_one_letter_code
_entity_poly.pdbx_strand_id
1 'polypeptide(L)'
;MPQIELITKWGCDGSQQSQFQHSFSDLTSDDSNIFQSSMVPLRLQVHTGINKKIIWQNPTPSSTRFCRPIRIRFLYEIVDIIKEEIKYIEDHVKNLQSTEVQTSSGMIQVKHTMITTM
;
A
#
# COMPACT_ATOMS: atom_id res chain seq x y z
N MET A 1 -2.49 -24.02 14.21
CA MET A 1 -3.61 -23.05 14.31
C MET A 1 -3.77 -22.35 12.96
N PRO A 2 -4.99 -21.98 12.55
CA PRO A 2 -5.19 -21.26 11.30
C PRO A 2 -4.51 -19.88 11.37
N GLN A 3 -3.68 -19.55 10.40
CA GLN A 3 -3.02 -18.24 10.30
C GLN A 3 -3.75 -17.39 9.27
N ILE A 4 -4.17 -16.19 9.65
CA ILE A 4 -4.76 -15.21 8.71
C ILE A 4 -3.67 -14.28 8.20
N GLU A 5 -3.63 -14.09 6.89
CA GLU A 5 -2.64 -13.26 6.21
C GLU A 5 -3.34 -12.28 5.27
N LEU A 6 -3.04 -10.99 5.44
CA LEU A 6 -3.40 -9.94 4.50
C LEU A 6 -2.19 -9.64 3.60
N ILE A 7 -2.37 -9.88 2.30
CA ILE A 7 -1.36 -9.55 1.29
C ILE A 7 -1.73 -8.20 0.68
N THR A 8 -0.78 -7.28 0.68
CA THR A 8 -0.89 -5.98 0.02
C THR A 8 0.28 -5.80 -0.96
N LYS A 9 0.06 -5.03 -2.01
CA LYS A 9 1.17 -4.44 -2.79
C LYS A 9 1.38 -3.00 -2.36
N TRP A 10 2.58 -2.49 -2.52
CA TRP A 10 2.88 -1.07 -2.32
C TRP A 10 3.86 -0.57 -3.38
N GLY A 11 3.88 0.75 -3.55
CA GLY A 11 4.80 1.47 -4.43
C GLY A 11 4.82 2.95 -4.11
N CYS A 12 5.69 3.69 -4.78
CA CYS A 12 5.79 5.15 -4.67
C CYS A 12 5.91 5.78 -6.06
N ASP A 13 5.34 6.97 -6.22
CA ASP A 13 5.28 7.70 -7.48
C ASP A 13 5.21 9.20 -7.20
N GLY A 14 5.76 10.02 -8.09
CA GLY A 14 5.58 11.47 -8.11
C GLY A 14 4.23 11.86 -8.71
N SER A 15 3.82 13.11 -8.52
CA SER A 15 2.69 13.61 -9.29
C SER A 15 3.07 13.76 -10.75
N GLN A 16 2.18 13.29 -11.61
CA GLN A 16 2.32 13.32 -13.05
C GLN A 16 1.22 14.19 -13.68
N GLN A 17 0.76 15.23 -12.97
CA GLN A 17 -0.29 16.15 -13.44
C GLN A 17 -0.05 16.65 -14.86
N SER A 18 1.18 17.05 -15.18
CA SER A 18 1.56 17.55 -16.50
C SER A 18 1.46 16.46 -17.58
N GLN A 19 1.81 15.21 -17.24
CA GLN A 19 1.71 14.05 -18.13
C GLN A 19 0.25 13.67 -18.41
N PHE A 20 -0.62 13.76 -17.40
CA PHE A 20 -2.04 13.41 -17.51
C PHE A 20 -2.95 14.60 -17.82
N GLN A 21 -2.38 15.80 -18.05
CA GLN A 21 -3.09 17.04 -18.39
C GLN A 21 -4.23 17.40 -17.43
N HIS A 22 -4.08 17.08 -16.14
CA HIS A 22 -5.08 17.43 -15.13
C HIS A 22 -5.11 18.95 -14.92
N SER A 23 -6.26 19.57 -15.06
CA SER A 23 -6.40 21.03 -14.97
C SER A 23 -6.50 21.47 -13.50
N PHE A 24 -5.77 22.52 -13.14
CA PHE A 24 -6.06 23.30 -11.94
C PHE A 24 -7.03 24.44 -12.25
N SER A 25 -7.66 24.98 -11.20
CA SER A 25 -8.53 26.16 -11.32
C SER A 25 -7.77 27.42 -11.76
N ASP A 26 -6.46 27.44 -11.58
CA ASP A 26 -5.56 28.56 -11.85
C ASP A 26 -4.28 28.09 -12.53
N LEU A 27 -3.64 28.99 -13.29
CA LEU A 27 -2.43 28.70 -14.06
C LEU A 27 -1.14 28.67 -13.22
N THR A 28 -1.25 28.98 -11.92
CA THR A 28 -0.10 29.08 -11.01
C THR A 28 0.07 27.87 -10.09
N SER A 29 -0.95 27.01 -10.01
CA SER A 29 -0.90 25.77 -9.25
C SER A 29 -0.05 24.72 -9.95
N ASP A 30 0.78 24.05 -9.16
CA ASP A 30 1.68 22.96 -9.57
C ASP A 30 1.77 21.95 -8.43
N ASP A 31 1.73 20.67 -8.75
CA ASP A 31 1.88 19.55 -7.82
C ASP A 31 3.09 18.66 -8.15
N SER A 32 3.98 19.12 -9.02
CA SER A 32 5.23 18.44 -9.40
C SER A 32 6.13 18.08 -8.22
N ASN A 33 5.92 18.75 -7.08
CA ASN A 33 6.57 18.47 -5.81
C ASN A 33 5.78 17.51 -4.92
N ILE A 34 4.75 16.81 -5.39
CA ILE A 34 4.08 15.79 -4.58
C ILE A 34 4.70 14.44 -4.91
N PHE A 35 5.17 13.75 -3.88
CA PHE A 35 5.66 12.38 -3.98
C PHE A 35 4.95 11.53 -2.94
N GLN A 36 4.35 10.42 -3.38
CA GLN A 36 3.47 9.62 -2.54
C GLN A 36 3.87 8.14 -2.58
N SER A 37 3.94 7.52 -1.40
CA SER A 37 3.89 6.08 -1.26
C SER A 37 2.48 5.61 -0.90
N SER A 38 2.06 4.51 -1.51
CA SER A 38 0.71 3.97 -1.36
C SER A 38 0.70 2.44 -1.35
N MET A 39 -0.35 1.87 -0.76
CA MET A 39 -0.59 0.43 -0.77
C MET A 39 -1.97 0.09 -1.32
N VAL A 40 -2.08 -1.11 -1.88
CA VAL A 40 -3.34 -1.70 -2.33
C VAL A 40 -3.48 -3.08 -1.69
N PRO A 41 -4.56 -3.35 -0.94
CA PRO A 41 -4.84 -4.68 -0.45
C PRO A 41 -5.16 -5.60 -1.64
N LEU A 42 -4.51 -6.75 -1.72
CA LEU A 42 -4.70 -7.70 -2.80
C LEU A 42 -5.64 -8.83 -2.38
N ARG A 43 -5.39 -9.45 -1.22
CA ARG A 43 -6.22 -10.54 -0.72
C ARG A 43 -6.05 -10.79 0.77
N LEU A 44 -7.09 -11.34 1.37
CA LEU A 44 -7.09 -11.91 2.71
C LEU A 44 -7.24 -13.43 2.58
N GLN A 45 -6.36 -14.18 3.23
CA GLN A 45 -6.35 -15.65 3.17
C GLN A 45 -6.11 -16.28 4.53
N VAL A 46 -6.58 -17.51 4.69
CA VAL A 46 -6.31 -18.37 5.84
C VAL A 46 -5.46 -19.54 5.39
N HIS A 47 -4.42 -19.83 6.17
CA HIS A 47 -3.62 -21.03 6.05
C HIS A 47 -4.04 -22.01 7.14
N THR A 48 -4.52 -23.19 6.75
CA THR A 48 -4.87 -24.29 7.66
C THR A 48 -4.02 -25.50 7.29
N GLY A 49 -2.83 -25.60 7.89
CA GLY A 49 -1.85 -26.62 7.52
C GLY A 49 -1.33 -26.40 6.09
N ILE A 50 -1.51 -27.39 5.23
CA ILE A 50 -1.08 -27.35 3.81
C ILE A 50 -2.09 -26.57 2.95
N ASN A 51 -3.33 -26.41 3.43
CA ASN A 51 -4.41 -25.81 2.66
C ASN A 51 -4.44 -24.29 2.83
N LYS A 52 -4.66 -23.59 1.71
CA LYS A 52 -4.84 -22.14 1.65
C LYS A 52 -6.24 -21.82 1.16
N LYS A 53 -6.99 -21.04 1.93
CA LYS A 53 -8.33 -20.57 1.58
C LYS A 53 -8.35 -19.06 1.47
N ILE A 54 -8.89 -18.53 0.37
CA ILE A 54 -9.05 -17.09 0.17
C ILE A 54 -10.38 -16.69 0.80
N ILE A 55 -10.35 -15.75 1.74
CA ILE A 55 -11.56 -15.17 2.34
C ILE A 55 -12.05 -14.00 1.50
N TRP A 56 -11.11 -13.17 1.04
CA TRP A 56 -11.42 -11.97 0.28
C TRP A 56 -10.33 -11.72 -0.76
N GLN A 57 -10.77 -11.26 -1.93
CA GLN A 57 -9.93 -10.90 -3.05
C GLN A 57 -10.34 -9.52 -3.51
N ASN A 58 -9.36 -8.62 -3.72
CA ASN A 58 -9.65 -7.33 -4.30
C ASN A 58 -10.13 -7.52 -5.75
N PRO A 59 -11.37 -7.09 -6.08
CA PRO A 59 -11.93 -7.27 -7.42
C PRO A 59 -11.30 -6.33 -8.46
N THR A 60 -10.69 -5.22 -8.03
CA THR A 60 -10.10 -4.21 -8.92
C THR A 60 -8.78 -3.65 -8.35
N PRO A 61 -7.66 -4.41 -8.40
CA PRO A 61 -6.38 -4.02 -7.81
C PRO A 61 -5.68 -2.81 -8.46
N SER A 62 -6.15 -2.38 -9.62
CA SER A 62 -5.65 -1.19 -10.33
C SER A 62 -6.59 0.02 -10.16
N SER A 63 -7.68 -0.12 -9.38
CA SER A 63 -8.59 1.00 -9.12
C SER A 63 -8.05 1.89 -8.01
N THR A 64 -8.11 3.20 -8.23
CA THR A 64 -7.82 4.23 -7.22
C THR A 64 -8.63 4.06 -5.94
N ARG A 65 -9.83 3.45 -6.00
CA ARG A 65 -10.71 3.20 -4.85
C ARG A 65 -10.08 2.37 -3.74
N PHE A 66 -9.14 1.49 -4.08
CA PHE A 66 -8.43 0.63 -3.13
C PHE A 66 -6.98 1.07 -2.89
N CYS A 67 -6.53 2.12 -3.58
CA CYS A 67 -5.24 2.73 -3.31
C CYS A 67 -5.32 3.53 -2.00
N ARG A 68 -4.50 3.17 -1.03
CA ARG A 68 -4.45 3.79 0.30
C ARG A 68 -3.10 4.49 0.45
N PRO A 69 -3.08 5.82 0.66
CA PRO A 69 -1.83 6.53 0.88
C PRO A 69 -1.20 6.06 2.18
N ILE A 70 0.12 5.83 2.16
CA ILE A 70 0.94 5.55 3.35
C ILE A 70 1.58 6.86 3.80
N ARG A 71 2.24 7.57 2.88
CA ARG A 71 2.97 8.80 3.15
C ARG A 71 2.92 9.73 1.94
N ILE A 72 2.75 11.02 2.21
CA ILE A 72 2.83 12.10 1.22
C ILE A 72 4.00 13.00 1.60
N ARG A 73 4.84 13.36 0.62
CA ARG A 73 6.01 14.21 0.77
C ARG A 73 5.94 15.36 -0.25
N PHE A 74 6.40 16.54 0.15
CA PHE A 74 6.43 17.75 -0.70
C PHE A 74 7.84 17.97 -1.27
N LEU A 75 8.21 17.14 -2.24
CA LEU A 75 9.48 17.14 -2.96
C LEU A 75 9.33 16.48 -4.34
N TYR A 76 10.28 16.76 -5.24
CA TYR A 76 10.31 16.16 -6.56
C TYR A 76 10.69 14.67 -6.52
N GLU A 77 10.11 13.90 -7.44
CA GLU A 77 10.56 12.55 -7.69
C GLU A 77 11.94 12.55 -8.35
N ILE A 78 12.95 12.17 -7.57
CA ILE A 78 14.32 11.93 -8.04
C ILE A 78 14.81 10.58 -7.52
N VAL A 79 15.82 10.01 -8.18
CA VAL A 79 16.33 8.65 -7.90
C VAL A 79 16.69 8.45 -6.42
N ASP A 80 17.29 9.45 -5.77
CA ASP A 80 17.71 9.35 -4.37
C ASP A 80 16.51 9.34 -3.42
N ILE A 81 15.47 10.12 -3.72
CA ILE A 81 14.21 10.16 -2.96
C ILE A 81 13.48 8.82 -3.07
N ILE A 82 13.43 8.24 -4.27
CA ILE A 82 12.82 6.92 -4.51
C ILE A 82 13.53 5.87 -3.65
N LYS A 83 14.87 5.82 -3.69
CA LYS A 83 15.66 4.88 -2.88
C LYS A 83 15.46 5.08 -1.38
N GLU A 84 15.41 6.34 -0.93
CA GLU A 84 15.15 6.68 0.46
C GLU A 84 13.76 6.17 0.90
N GLU A 85 12.73 6.40 0.10
CA GLU A 85 11.36 5.99 0.41
C GLU A 85 11.20 4.47 0.39
N ILE A 86 11.83 3.78 -0.56
CA ILE A 86 11.83 2.32 -0.60
C ILE A 86 12.44 1.76 0.67
N LYS A 87 13.65 2.24 1.02
CA LYS A 87 14.34 1.80 2.21
C LYS A 87 13.52 2.08 3.46
N TYR A 88 12.92 3.28 3.55
CA TYR A 88 12.03 3.65 4.63
C TYR A 88 10.89 2.64 4.78
N ILE A 89 10.16 2.32 3.71
CA ILE A 89 9.03 1.39 3.79
C ILE A 89 9.49 -0.03 4.09
N GLU A 90 10.55 -0.52 3.45
CA GLU A 90 11.10 -1.84 3.73
C GLU A 90 11.52 -2.02 5.19
N ASP A 91 12.15 -1.01 5.79
CA ASP A 91 12.54 -1.03 7.20
C ASP A 91 11.31 -1.02 8.13
N HIS A 92 10.21 -0.36 7.74
CA HIS A 92 8.95 -0.45 8.48
C HIS A 92 8.28 -1.81 8.30
N VAL A 93 8.32 -2.37 7.08
CA VAL A 93 7.75 -3.70 6.77
C VAL A 93 8.43 -4.80 7.58
N LYS A 94 9.75 -4.73 7.77
CA LYS A 94 10.51 -5.69 8.62
C LYS A 94 10.03 -5.70 10.06
N ASN A 95 9.52 -4.57 10.56
CA ASN A 95 9.06 -4.39 11.93
C ASN A 95 7.54 -4.48 12.08
N LEU A 96 6.80 -4.86 11.02
CA LEU A 96 5.35 -4.99 11.09
C LEU A 96 4.92 -6.07 12.08
N GLN A 97 4.05 -5.67 12.99
CA GLN A 97 3.38 -6.58 13.91
C GLN A 97 2.03 -7.02 13.34
N SER A 98 1.60 -8.22 13.72
CA SER A 98 0.26 -8.70 13.39
C SER A 98 -0.79 -7.78 14.01
N THR A 99 -1.86 -7.48 13.27
CA THR A 99 -2.98 -6.73 13.83
C THR A 99 -3.92 -7.67 14.57
N GLU A 100 -4.24 -7.31 15.81
CA GLU A 100 -5.23 -8.01 16.61
C GLU A 100 -6.61 -7.40 16.37
N VAL A 101 -7.58 -8.23 15.99
CA VAL A 101 -8.95 -7.82 15.70
C VAL A 101 -9.88 -8.60 16.61
N GLN A 102 -10.61 -7.88 17.47
CA GLN A 102 -11.65 -8.46 18.30
C GLN A 102 -12.90 -8.73 17.45
N THR A 103 -13.34 -9.98 17.41
CA THR A 103 -14.61 -10.38 16.79
C THR A 103 -15.56 -10.93 17.84
N SER A 104 -16.82 -11.17 17.45
CA SER A 104 -17.80 -11.84 18.31
C SER A 104 -17.40 -13.27 18.71
N SER A 105 -16.51 -13.90 17.94
CA SER A 105 -16.03 -15.27 18.16
C SER A 105 -14.65 -15.34 18.85
N GLY A 106 -14.07 -14.19 19.21
CA GLY A 106 -12.79 -14.12 19.92
C GLY A 106 -11.80 -13.15 19.26
N MET A 107 -10.54 -13.23 19.66
CA MET A 107 -9.47 -12.40 19.13
C MET A 107 -8.79 -13.11 17.96
N ILE A 108 -8.59 -12.38 16.87
CA ILE A 108 -7.93 -12.89 15.66
C ILE A 108 -6.68 -12.07 15.40
N GLN A 109 -5.57 -12.73 15.08
CA GLN A 109 -4.35 -12.07 14.63
C GLN A 109 -4.22 -12.15 13.10
N VAL A 110 -4.01 -11.00 12.47
CA VAL A 110 -3.78 -10.86 11.03
C VAL A 110 -2.33 -10.52 10.78
N LYS A 111 -1.60 -11.47 10.17
CA LYS A 111 -0.24 -11.22 9.67
C LYS A 111 -0.31 -10.36 8.41
N HIS A 112 0.62 -9.42 8.27
CA HIS A 112 0.72 -8.58 7.08
C HIS A 112 1.89 -9.01 6.20
N THR A 113 1.65 -9.11 4.90
CA THR A 113 2.68 -9.36 3.89
C THR A 113 2.57 -8.26 2.83
N MET A 114 3.61 -7.43 2.74
CA MET A 114 3.67 -6.31 1.80
C MET A 114 4.65 -6.63 0.67
N ILE A 115 4.20 -6.53 -0.58
CA ILE A 115 5.01 -6.82 -1.77
C ILE A 115 5.28 -5.51 -2.50
N THR A 116 6.55 -5.20 -2.76
CA THR A 116 6.90 -4.08 -3.63
C THR A 116 6.61 -4.45 -5.09
N THR A 117 5.92 -3.58 -5.82
CA THR A 117 5.60 -3.80 -7.24
C THR A 117 5.99 -2.61 -8.10
N MET A 118 7.08 -1.93 -7.75
CA MET A 118 7.62 -0.85 -8.57
C MET A 118 7.91 -1.31 -9.99
#